data_AF-A0A924NCF2-F1
#
_entry.id   AF-A0A924NCF2-F1
#
_cell.length_a   1.000
_cell.length_b   1.000
_cell.length_c   1.000
_cell.angle_alpha   90.00
_cell.angle_beta   90.00
_cell.angle_gamma   90.00
#
_symmetry.space_group_name_H-M   'P 1'
#
loop_
_entity.id
_entity.type
_entity.pdbx_description
1 polymer ?
#
loop_
_entity_poly.entity_id
_entity_poly.type
_entity_poly.pdbx_seq_one_letter_code
_entity_poly.pdbx_strand_id
1 'polypeptide(L)'
;LSFSPGEYFGSVFSVNMAAAKVVAPVFATSASDAGEIAAAKAILAAVPGKTTQFVPKHGVHGSSTLREDENPIGTAENWQAVAAFLAPLR
;
A
#
# COMPACT_ATOMS: atom_id res chain seq x y z
N LEU A 1 3.90 1.40 -7.43
CA LEU A 1 3.63 1.79 -6.02
C LEU A 1 2.44 2.72 -6.06
N SER A 2 1.37 2.36 -5.36
CA SER A 2 0.09 3.06 -5.51
C SER A 2 0.00 4.22 -4.55
N PHE A 3 -0.42 5.35 -5.09
CA PHE A 3 -0.99 6.46 -4.36
C PHE A 3 -2.46 6.12 -4.03
N SER A 4 -2.96 6.43 -2.82
CA SER A 4 -4.37 6.23 -2.47
C SER A 4 -5.12 7.55 -2.65
N PRO A 5 -5.93 7.72 -3.71
CA PRO A 5 -6.51 9.00 -4.07
C PRO A 5 -7.84 9.28 -3.34
N GLY A 6 -8.12 8.61 -2.21
CA GLY A 6 -9.38 8.79 -1.47
C GLY A 6 -9.66 10.26 -1.10
N GLU A 7 -8.60 11.04 -0.92
CA GLU A 7 -8.65 12.48 -0.63
C GLU A 7 -9.14 13.33 -1.82
N TYR A 8 -9.06 12.83 -3.06
CA TYR A 8 -9.32 13.61 -4.28
C TYR A 8 -10.70 13.38 -4.88
N PHE A 9 -11.37 12.26 -4.56
CA PHE A 9 -12.53 11.84 -5.35
C PHE A 9 -13.89 12.33 -4.87
N GLY A 10 -14.02 12.97 -3.69
CA GLY A 10 -15.23 13.67 -3.23
C GLY A 10 -16.54 12.84 -3.11
N SER A 11 -16.61 11.66 -3.71
CA SER A 11 -17.71 10.70 -3.69
C SER A 11 -17.27 9.31 -4.18
N VAL A 12 -18.14 8.33 -3.90
CA VAL A 12 -17.98 6.87 -3.74
C VAL A 12 -17.54 6.07 -5.00
N PHE A 13 -16.73 6.60 -5.91
CA PHE A 13 -15.90 5.72 -6.74
C PHE A 13 -14.74 5.21 -5.88
N SER A 14 -15.09 4.35 -4.92
CA SER A 14 -14.17 3.92 -3.88
C SER A 14 -13.05 3.10 -4.49
N VAL A 15 -11.83 3.31 -3.99
CA VAL A 15 -10.66 2.48 -4.32
C VAL A 15 -11.00 0.98 -4.17
N ASN A 16 -11.91 0.62 -3.27
CA ASN A 16 -12.43 -0.74 -3.10
C ASN A 16 -13.15 -1.29 -4.35
N MET A 17 -13.98 -0.49 -5.03
CA MET A 17 -14.65 -0.96 -6.27
C MET A 17 -13.67 -1.20 -7.41
N ALA A 18 -12.61 -0.40 -7.49
CA ALA A 18 -11.53 -0.62 -8.44
C ALA A 18 -10.70 -1.86 -8.06
N ALA A 19 -10.38 -2.01 -6.76
CA ALA A 19 -9.62 -3.14 -6.23
C ALA A 19 -10.31 -4.48 -6.51
N ALA A 20 -11.65 -4.52 -6.46
CA ALA A 20 -12.46 -5.70 -6.79
C ALA A 20 -12.30 -6.21 -8.23
N LYS A 21 -11.74 -5.40 -9.14
CA LYS A 21 -11.49 -5.77 -10.54
C LYS A 21 -10.04 -6.22 -10.78
N VAL A 22 -9.17 -6.17 -9.78
CA VAL A 22 -7.75 -6.50 -9.92
C VAL A 22 -7.55 -8.00 -9.80
N VAL A 23 -7.10 -8.62 -10.89
CA VAL A 23 -6.84 -10.07 -10.96
C VAL A 23 -5.37 -10.45 -10.75
N ALA A 24 -4.47 -9.47 -10.74
CA ALA A 24 -3.05 -9.67 -10.45
C ALA A 24 -2.80 -9.74 -8.93
N PRO A 25 -1.69 -10.36 -8.48
CA PRO A 25 -1.27 -10.26 -7.09
C PRO A 25 -1.09 -8.79 -6.66
N VAL A 26 -1.60 -8.43 -5.49
CA VAL A 26 -1.56 -7.05 -4.97
C VAL A 26 -0.74 -6.97 -3.70
N PHE A 27 0.13 -5.97 -3.63
CA PHE A 27 0.85 -5.57 -2.43
C PHE A 27 0.42 -4.17 -2.02
N ALA A 28 0.15 -3.99 -0.73
CA ALA A 28 -0.04 -2.67 -0.15
C ALA A 28 0.84 -2.49 1.09
N THR A 29 1.38 -1.29 1.21
CA THR A 29 1.98 -0.76 2.43
C THR A 29 1.35 0.60 2.73
N SER A 30 1.63 1.14 3.91
CA SER A 30 0.99 2.34 4.44
C SER A 30 1.94 3.07 5.39
N ALA A 31 1.54 4.27 5.83
CA ALA A 31 2.10 4.82 7.06
C ALA A 31 1.88 3.85 8.24
N SER A 32 2.67 4.03 9.31
CA SER A 32 2.61 3.19 10.51
C SER A 32 1.43 3.52 11.44
N ASP A 33 0.58 4.49 11.11
CA ASP A 33 -0.58 4.83 11.92
C ASP A 33 -1.76 3.87 11.69
N ALA A 34 -2.61 3.75 12.71
CA ALA A 34 -3.73 2.81 12.70
C ALA A 34 -4.76 3.09 11.60
N GLY A 35 -4.91 4.36 11.18
CA GLY A 35 -5.88 4.78 10.17
C GLY A 35 -5.50 4.25 8.80
N GLU A 36 -4.28 4.50 8.35
CA GLU A 36 -3.82 4.01 7.05
C GLU A 36 -3.66 2.48 7.01
N ILE A 37 -3.23 1.86 8.12
CA ILE A 37 -3.17 0.40 8.23
C ILE A 37 -4.57 -0.20 8.00
N ALA A 38 -5.60 0.37 8.63
CA ALA A 38 -6.98 -0.08 8.46
C ALA A 38 -7.50 0.18 7.03
N ALA A 39 -7.18 1.33 6.44
CA ALA A 39 -7.58 1.68 5.08
C ALA A 39 -6.94 0.74 4.04
N ALA A 40 -5.64 0.47 4.14
CA ALA A 40 -4.94 -0.47 3.27
C ALA A 40 -5.54 -1.88 3.39
N LYS A 41 -5.86 -2.31 4.61
CA LYS A 41 -6.52 -3.60 4.86
C LYS A 41 -7.89 -3.67 4.18
N ALA A 42 -8.69 -2.60 4.26
CA ALA A 42 -10.02 -2.54 3.64
C ALA A 42 -9.94 -2.62 2.09
N ILE A 43 -8.94 -1.98 1.48
CA ILE A 43 -8.71 -2.05 0.03
C ILE A 43 -8.31 -3.47 -0.38
N LEU A 44 -7.36 -4.07 0.33
CA LEU A 44 -6.91 -5.43 0.03
C LEU A 44 -8.05 -6.46 0.20
N ALA A 45 -8.93 -6.27 1.17
CA ALA A 45 -10.09 -7.15 1.38
C ALA A 45 -11.07 -7.16 0.18
N ALA A 46 -11.05 -6.13 -0.65
CA ALA A 46 -11.87 -6.08 -1.86
C ALA A 46 -11.23 -6.82 -3.05
N VAL A 47 -9.93 -7.09 -3.03
CA VAL A 47 -9.22 -7.76 -4.13
C VAL A 47 -9.60 -9.26 -4.16
N PRO A 48 -10.03 -9.81 -5.30
CA PRO A 48 -10.42 -11.23 -5.40
C PRO A 48 -9.23 -12.20 -5.35
N GLY A 49 -8.03 -11.73 -5.68
CA GLY A 49 -6.81 -12.53 -5.81
C GLY A 49 -5.87 -12.49 -4.59
N LYS A 50 -4.63 -12.91 -4.80
CA LYS A 50 -3.60 -12.94 -3.76
C LYS A 50 -3.21 -11.52 -3.33
N THR A 51 -3.32 -11.23 -2.03
CA THR A 51 -2.94 -9.95 -1.45
C THR A 51 -1.82 -10.09 -0.43
N THR A 52 -1.01 -9.05 -0.28
CA THR A 52 -0.01 -8.92 0.79
C THR A 52 -0.10 -7.52 1.38
N GLN A 53 -0.30 -7.45 2.70
CA GLN A 53 -0.16 -6.20 3.44
C GLN A 53 1.17 -6.22 4.18
N PHE A 54 1.94 -5.14 4.04
CA PHE A 54 3.14 -4.89 4.83
C PHE A 54 2.96 -3.62 5.66
N VAL A 55 3.02 -3.75 6.99
CA VAL A 55 2.99 -2.61 7.92
C VAL A 55 4.43 -2.32 8.36
N PRO A 56 5.03 -1.20 7.92
CA PRO A 56 6.38 -0.85 8.30
C PRO A 56 6.44 -0.41 9.77
N LYS A 57 7.60 -0.58 10.41
CA LYS A 57 7.86 0.02 11.73
C LYS A 57 7.93 1.54 11.61
N HIS A 58 8.50 2.03 10.52
CA HIS A 58 8.57 3.44 10.17
C HIS A 58 8.07 3.65 8.73
N GLY A 59 6.80 4.02 8.61
CA GLY A 59 6.19 4.41 7.34
C GLY A 59 5.60 5.80 7.44
N VAL A 60 5.78 6.58 6.37
CA VAL A 60 5.08 7.86 6.17
C VAL A 60 4.05 7.73 5.06
N HIS A 61 3.15 8.70 4.96
CA HIS A 61 2.03 8.65 4.03
C HIS A 61 2.46 8.41 2.57
N GLY A 62 1.77 7.49 1.91
CA GLY A 62 1.89 7.26 0.48
C GLY A 62 3.28 6.79 0.01
N SER A 63 3.64 7.15 -1.22
CA SER A 63 4.92 6.71 -1.82
C SER A 63 6.14 7.40 -1.20
N SER A 64 5.94 8.43 -0.35
CA SER A 64 7.02 9.06 0.39
C SER A 64 7.71 8.10 1.37
N THR A 65 7.04 7.02 1.78
CA THR A 65 7.65 5.95 2.59
C THR A 65 8.90 5.32 1.97
N LEU A 66 9.10 5.47 0.66
CA LEU A 66 10.23 4.93 -0.09
C LEU A 66 11.31 5.95 -0.45
N ARG A 67 11.16 7.19 0.02
CA ARG A 67 12.13 8.25 -0.27
C ARG A 67 12.97 8.54 0.96
N GLU A 68 14.29 8.56 0.80
CA GLU A 68 15.22 8.79 1.91
C GLU A 68 15.08 10.18 2.53
N ASP A 69 14.68 11.19 1.76
CA ASP A 69 14.48 12.55 2.25
C ASP A 69 13.20 12.72 3.11
N GLU A 70 12.18 11.89 2.88
CA GLU A 70 10.90 11.93 3.58
C GLU A 70 10.77 10.84 4.65
N ASN A 71 11.43 9.69 4.47
CA ASN A 71 11.43 8.57 5.41
C ASN A 71 12.86 8.03 5.64
N PRO A 72 13.78 8.83 6.16
CA PRO A 72 15.20 8.44 6.30
C PRO A 72 15.40 7.19 7.16
N ILE A 73 14.48 6.91 8.10
CA ILE A 73 14.56 5.76 9.01
C ILE A 73 13.95 4.50 8.37
N GLY A 74 12.83 4.64 7.66
CA GLY A 74 12.05 3.50 7.17
C GLY A 74 12.24 3.14 5.70
N THR A 75 12.92 3.98 4.90
CA THR A 75 13.03 3.79 3.45
C THR A 75 13.59 2.41 3.09
N ALA A 76 14.65 1.96 3.76
CA ALA A 76 15.28 0.66 3.51
C ALA A 76 14.32 -0.53 3.80
N GLU A 77 13.62 -0.48 4.93
CA GLU A 77 12.62 -1.50 5.31
C GLU A 77 11.49 -1.59 4.26
N ASN A 78 10.97 -0.44 3.84
CA ASN A 78 9.89 -0.38 2.86
C ASN A 78 10.35 -0.89 1.49
N TRP A 79 11.57 -0.53 1.03
CA TRP A 79 12.13 -1.08 -0.21
C TRP A 79 12.36 -2.58 -0.14
N GLN A 80 12.84 -3.09 0.99
CA GLN A 80 13.03 -4.53 1.18
C GLN A 80 11.70 -5.29 1.06
N ALA A 81 10.61 -4.76 1.64
CA ALA A 81 9.29 -5.37 1.54
C ALA A 81 8.78 -5.39 0.09
N VAL A 82 8.96 -4.30 -0.65
CA VAL A 82 8.61 -4.22 -2.08
C VAL A 82 9.41 -5.23 -2.89
N ALA A 83 10.72 -5.30 -2.68
CA ALA A 83 11.60 -6.24 -3.39
C ALA A 83 11.21 -7.70 -3.09
N ALA A 84 10.90 -8.02 -1.83
CA ALA A 84 10.48 -9.36 -1.43
C ALA A 84 9.15 -9.78 -2.09
N PHE A 85 8.19 -8.85 -2.22
CA PHE A 85 6.95 -9.11 -2.94
C PHE A 85 7.17 -9.37 -4.43
N LEU A 86 8.08 -8.63 -5.06
CA LEU A 86 8.36 -8.73 -6.49
C LEU A 86 9.24 -9.95 -6.85
N ALA A 87 10.10 -10.41 -5.94
CA ALA A 87 11.05 -11.50 -6.20
C ALA A 87 10.42 -12.77 -6.82
N PRO A 88 9.30 -13.31 -6.30
CA PRO A 88 8.66 -14.50 -6.89
C PRO A 88 7.80 -14.21 -8.13
N LEU A 89 7.66 -12.96 -8.56
CA LEU A 89 6.87 -12.53 -9.72
C LEU A 89 7.74 -12.23 -10.96
N ARG A 90 9.06 -12.37 -10.82
CA ARG A 90 10.04 -12.20 -11.91
C ARG A 90 10.19 -13.46 -12.73
#